data_AF-A0A838F2P6-F1
#
_entry.id   AF-A0A838F2P6-F1
#
_cell.length_a   1.000
_cell.length_b   1.000
_cell.length_c   1.000
_cell.angle_alpha   90.00
_cell.angle_beta   90.00
_cell.angle_gamma   90.00
#
_symmetry.space_group_name_H-M   'P 1'
#
loop_
_entity.id
_entity.type
_entity.pdbx_description
1 polymer ?
#
loop_
_entity_poly.entity_id
_entity_poly.type
_entity_poly.pdbx_seq_one_letter_code
_entity_poly.pdbx_strand_id
1 'polypeptide(L)'
;TETHTRADGLIIQKQKVPLGVIGMIFESRPNVVVDGAALAIKSGNAIILKGGKEAHHSNRKLFEIIHSACQAVLPEGSVSLIETREDVAEILKLDKYIDLMVPRGGSSLIKYVKAHATMPVVAHDKGLCHLYVHADCNVDAQAVVLNAKVQRPSACNALETLILHEAYPKNDDIIQALKDAGVMVKHPATHEDYDTEWLDNKISIKMVKSLSEAIEHIKKYSSHHTEAILAQDPKAIEEFMNSLDASCIAINASTRFNDGGELGLGAELGISTSKLHAYGPMGAAEMTTSRFIVTGNGHVRK
;
A
#
# COMPACT_ATOMS: atom_id res chain seq x y z
N THR A 1 -4.70 -13.68 -19.34
CA THR A 1 -5.97 -14.35 -19.67
C THR A 1 -5.68 -15.83 -19.67
N GLU A 2 -6.41 -16.61 -18.87
CA GLU A 2 -6.24 -18.06 -18.79
C GLU A 2 -7.38 -18.72 -19.55
N THR A 3 -7.07 -19.67 -20.43
CA THR A 3 -8.07 -20.40 -21.21
C THR A 3 -7.83 -21.89 -21.04
N HIS A 4 -8.89 -22.64 -20.77
CA HIS A 4 -8.84 -24.10 -20.79
C HIS A 4 -10.05 -24.67 -21.53
N THR A 5 -9.84 -25.81 -22.19
CA THR A 5 -10.89 -26.54 -22.91
C THR A 5 -11.17 -27.83 -22.15
N ARG A 6 -12.44 -28.05 -21.82
CA ARG A 6 -12.89 -29.30 -21.19
C ARG A 6 -12.85 -30.46 -22.19
N ALA A 7 -12.89 -31.68 -21.67
CA ALA A 7 -12.91 -32.90 -22.48
C ALA A 7 -14.10 -33.00 -23.44
N ASP A 8 -15.23 -32.34 -23.14
CA ASP A 8 -16.42 -32.27 -24.00
C ASP A 8 -16.35 -31.17 -25.06
N GLY A 9 -15.27 -30.38 -25.10
CA GLY A 9 -15.07 -29.30 -26.06
C GLY A 9 -15.52 -27.92 -25.57
N LEU A 10 -16.03 -27.78 -24.34
CA LEU A 10 -16.41 -26.49 -23.76
C LEU A 10 -15.16 -25.65 -23.48
N ILE A 11 -15.09 -24.44 -24.06
CA ILE A 11 -13.97 -23.51 -23.86
C ILE A 11 -14.33 -22.55 -22.74
N ILE A 12 -13.47 -22.45 -21.73
CA ILE A 12 -13.64 -21.57 -20.57
C ILE A 12 -12.43 -20.63 -20.50
N GLN A 13 -12.71 -19.33 -20.56
CA GLN A 13 -11.71 -18.27 -20.51
C GLN A 13 -11.93 -17.37 -19.29
N LYS A 14 -10.88 -17.08 -18.53
CA LYS A 14 -10.85 -16.05 -17.49
C LYS A 14 -10.31 -14.74 -18.06
N GLN A 15 -11.18 -13.75 -18.19
CA GLN A 15 -10.89 -12.44 -18.78
C GLN A 15 -10.84 -11.35 -17.70
N LYS A 16 -9.80 -10.50 -17.73
CA LYS A 16 -9.75 -9.28 -16.90
C LYS A 16 -10.72 -8.22 -17.43
N VAL A 17 -11.42 -7.56 -16.54
CA VAL A 17 -12.36 -6.46 -16.82
C VAL A 17 -12.19 -5.35 -15.78
N PRO A 18 -12.49 -4.08 -16.11
CA PRO A 18 -12.47 -2.99 -15.13
C PRO A 18 -13.38 -3.29 -13.93
N LEU A 19 -13.10 -2.67 -12.80
CA LEU A 19 -14.00 -2.71 -11.64
C LEU A 19 -15.31 -1.97 -11.94
N GLY A 20 -15.21 -0.82 -12.61
CA GLY A 20 -16.33 0.05 -12.94
C GLY A 20 -15.99 1.51 -12.64
N VAL A 21 -16.55 2.05 -11.56
CA VAL A 21 -16.35 3.42 -11.10
C VAL A 21 -15.59 3.45 -9.79
N ILE A 22 -14.49 4.19 -9.77
CA ILE A 22 -13.63 4.37 -8.61
C ILE A 22 -13.89 5.73 -7.98
N GLY A 23 -14.24 5.75 -6.70
CA GLY A 23 -14.27 6.97 -5.90
C GLY A 23 -12.92 7.16 -5.20
N MET A 24 -12.33 8.34 -5.30
CA MET A 24 -11.08 8.67 -4.64
C MET A 24 -11.22 9.94 -3.82
N ILE A 25 -10.98 9.84 -2.52
CA ILE A 25 -11.05 10.97 -1.58
C ILE A 25 -9.65 11.21 -1.04
N PHE A 26 -9.11 12.41 -1.20
CA PHE A 26 -7.72 12.69 -0.87
C PHE A 26 -7.49 14.10 -0.32
N GLU A 27 -6.45 14.24 0.49
CA GLU A 27 -5.98 15.49 1.09
C GLU A 27 -4.69 15.96 0.41
N SER A 28 -4.37 17.26 0.45
CA SER A 28 -3.08 17.97 0.24
C SER A 28 -2.09 17.43 -0.80
N ARG A 29 -2.52 16.61 -1.75
CA ARG A 29 -1.68 15.85 -2.68
C ARG A 29 -2.22 15.98 -4.10
N PRO A 30 -2.00 17.12 -4.77
CA PRO A 30 -2.56 17.38 -6.10
C PRO A 30 -2.06 16.41 -7.18
N ASN A 31 -0.90 15.77 -6.99
CA ASN A 31 -0.42 14.71 -7.89
C ASN A 31 -1.41 13.55 -8.02
N VAL A 32 -2.20 13.28 -6.97
CA VAL A 32 -3.23 12.23 -6.95
C VAL A 32 -4.28 12.39 -8.05
N VAL A 33 -4.56 13.64 -8.48
CA VAL A 33 -5.47 13.89 -9.61
C VAL A 33 -4.92 13.28 -10.90
N VAL A 34 -3.62 13.42 -11.14
CA VAL A 34 -2.96 12.90 -12.34
C VAL A 34 -2.79 11.38 -12.24
N ASP A 35 -2.26 10.90 -11.11
CA ASP A 35 -1.97 9.47 -10.90
C ASP A 35 -3.26 8.64 -10.95
N GLY A 36 -4.31 9.09 -10.23
CA GLY A 36 -5.60 8.43 -10.20
C GLY A 36 -6.29 8.41 -11.57
N ALA A 37 -6.28 9.53 -12.31
CA ALA A 37 -6.86 9.58 -13.64
C ALA A 37 -6.10 8.69 -14.63
N ALA A 38 -4.77 8.75 -14.65
CA ALA A 38 -3.95 7.94 -15.55
C ALA A 38 -4.18 6.43 -15.32
N LEU A 39 -4.21 6.00 -14.05
CA LEU A 39 -4.48 4.62 -13.68
C LEU A 39 -5.90 4.19 -14.03
N ALA A 40 -6.91 5.02 -13.76
CA ALA A 40 -8.31 4.73 -14.10
C ALA A 40 -8.51 4.58 -15.61
N ILE A 41 -7.98 5.53 -16.40
CA ILE A 41 -8.03 5.47 -17.87
C ILE A 41 -7.33 4.21 -18.37
N LYS A 42 -6.13 3.91 -17.86
CA LYS A 42 -5.35 2.75 -18.28
C LYS A 42 -6.04 1.42 -17.97
N SER A 43 -6.74 1.35 -16.85
CA SER A 43 -7.46 0.15 -16.39
C SER A 43 -8.89 0.06 -16.91
N GLY A 44 -9.36 1.06 -17.66
CA GLY A 44 -10.70 1.10 -18.24
C GLY A 44 -11.81 1.44 -17.24
N ASN A 45 -11.45 2.06 -16.11
CA ASN A 45 -12.40 2.52 -15.10
C ASN A 45 -12.75 4.00 -15.31
N ALA A 46 -13.96 4.38 -14.88
CA ALA A 46 -14.25 5.78 -14.61
C ALA A 46 -13.74 6.15 -13.20
N ILE A 47 -13.42 7.42 -12.97
CA ILE A 47 -12.97 7.90 -11.66
C ILE A 47 -13.65 9.21 -11.24
N ILE A 48 -14.05 9.24 -9.97
CA ILE A 48 -14.58 10.40 -9.28
C ILE A 48 -13.54 10.84 -8.24
N LEU A 49 -13.03 12.06 -8.39
CA LEU A 49 -11.99 12.65 -7.57
C LEU A 49 -12.59 13.68 -6.62
N LYS A 50 -12.37 13.52 -5.32
CA LYS A 50 -12.72 14.50 -4.28
C LYS A 50 -11.48 14.89 -3.50
N GLY A 51 -10.89 16.03 -3.89
CA GLY A 51 -9.75 16.61 -3.18
C GLY A 51 -10.15 17.47 -1.98
N GLY A 52 -9.20 17.68 -1.09
CA GLY A 52 -9.29 18.66 0.00
C GLY A 52 -9.21 20.10 -0.50
N LYS A 53 -9.75 21.02 0.30
CA LYS A 53 -9.92 22.44 -0.04
C LYS A 53 -8.59 23.18 -0.21
N GLU A 54 -7.56 22.72 0.47
CA GLU A 54 -6.22 23.29 0.49
C GLU A 54 -5.49 23.15 -0.85
N ALA A 55 -5.85 22.15 -1.66
CA ALA A 55 -5.27 21.92 -2.99
C ALA A 55 -6.24 22.29 -4.13
N HIS A 56 -7.34 23.00 -3.84
CA HIS A 56 -8.44 23.25 -4.78
C HIS A 56 -8.00 23.79 -6.14
N HIS A 57 -7.23 24.89 -6.16
CA HIS A 57 -6.77 25.52 -7.40
C HIS A 57 -5.87 24.60 -8.22
N SER A 58 -4.97 23.86 -7.57
CA SER A 58 -4.09 22.90 -8.21
C SER A 58 -4.87 21.72 -8.80
N ASN A 59 -5.81 21.16 -8.03
CA ASN A 59 -6.65 20.05 -8.47
C ASN A 59 -7.47 20.43 -9.69
N ARG A 60 -8.13 21.61 -9.68
CA ARG A 60 -8.87 22.13 -10.83
C ARG A 60 -8.00 22.25 -12.06
N LYS A 61 -6.81 22.86 -11.94
CA LYS A 61 -5.92 23.07 -13.09
C LYS A 61 -5.45 21.75 -13.70
N LEU A 62 -5.11 20.78 -12.87
CA LEU A 62 -4.72 19.44 -13.31
C LEU A 62 -5.89 18.71 -13.99
N PHE A 63 -7.09 18.79 -13.40
CA PHE A 63 -8.30 18.23 -13.99
C PHE A 63 -8.62 18.84 -15.35
N GLU A 64 -8.55 20.17 -15.51
CA GLU A 64 -8.77 20.85 -16.80
C GLU A 64 -7.84 20.32 -17.90
N ILE A 65 -6.56 20.10 -17.58
CA ILE A 65 -5.57 19.55 -18.51
C ILE A 65 -5.96 18.13 -18.91
N ILE A 66 -6.29 17.27 -17.94
CA ILE A 66 -6.69 15.88 -18.17
C ILE A 66 -7.96 15.81 -19.00
N HIS A 67 -8.98 16.59 -18.64
CA HIS A 67 -10.24 16.67 -19.34
C HIS A 67 -10.03 17.11 -20.79
N SER A 68 -9.26 18.19 -21.00
CA SER A 68 -8.96 18.70 -22.35
C SER A 68 -8.24 17.67 -23.22
N ALA A 69 -7.35 16.87 -22.64
CA ALA A 69 -6.61 15.83 -23.34
C ALA A 69 -7.48 14.61 -23.69
N CYS A 70 -8.51 14.31 -22.89
CA CYS A 70 -9.29 13.08 -23.01
C CYS A 70 -10.66 13.26 -23.67
N GLN A 71 -11.23 14.47 -23.67
CA GLN A 71 -12.61 14.74 -24.13
C GLN A 71 -12.92 14.27 -25.57
N ALA A 72 -11.90 14.19 -26.44
CA ALA A 72 -12.07 13.77 -27.83
C ALA A 72 -12.10 12.24 -28.01
N VAL A 73 -11.65 11.47 -27.01
CA VAL A 73 -11.44 10.02 -27.13
C VAL A 73 -12.12 9.21 -26.02
N LEU A 74 -12.50 9.85 -24.91
CA LEU A 74 -13.22 9.23 -23.81
C LEU A 74 -14.61 9.84 -23.64
N PRO A 75 -15.62 9.07 -23.20
CA PRO A 75 -16.92 9.60 -22.85
C PRO A 75 -16.84 10.69 -21.77
N GLU A 76 -17.75 11.66 -21.82
CA GLU A 76 -17.94 12.63 -20.76
C GLU A 76 -18.16 11.92 -19.41
N GLY A 77 -17.56 12.44 -18.34
CA GLY A 77 -17.64 11.85 -17.00
C GLY A 77 -16.65 10.72 -16.70
N SER A 78 -15.86 10.26 -17.69
CA SER A 78 -14.82 9.22 -17.46
C SER A 78 -13.83 9.62 -16.36
N VAL A 79 -13.52 10.91 -16.25
CA VAL A 79 -12.81 11.51 -15.12
C VAL A 79 -13.66 12.69 -14.65
N SER A 80 -13.99 12.70 -13.36
CA SER A 80 -14.82 13.74 -12.74
C SER A 80 -14.13 14.30 -11.51
N LEU A 81 -14.10 15.63 -11.35
CA LEU A 81 -13.61 16.30 -10.14
C LEU A 81 -14.81 16.91 -9.40
N ILE A 82 -15.02 16.50 -8.16
CA ILE A 82 -16.03 17.06 -7.27
C ILE A 82 -15.44 18.27 -6.57
N GLU A 83 -15.92 19.45 -6.95
CA GLU A 83 -15.41 20.74 -6.51
C GLU A 83 -16.28 21.41 -5.45
N THR A 84 -17.54 21.03 -5.33
CA THR A 84 -18.43 21.72 -4.41
C THR A 84 -18.22 21.21 -2.99
N ARG A 85 -18.92 21.84 -2.05
CA ARG A 85 -18.85 21.46 -0.63
C ARG A 85 -19.63 20.17 -0.36
N GLU A 86 -19.96 19.37 -1.38
CA GLU A 86 -20.68 18.10 -1.20
C GLU A 86 -20.04 17.35 -0.04
N ASP A 87 -20.92 16.90 0.86
CA ASP A 87 -20.49 16.20 2.03
C ASP A 87 -19.83 14.90 1.57
N VAL A 88 -18.60 14.66 2.00
CA VAL A 88 -17.95 13.36 1.82
C VAL A 88 -18.91 12.25 2.26
N ALA A 89 -19.76 12.51 3.27
CA ALA A 89 -20.83 11.63 3.69
C ALA A 89 -21.77 11.18 2.56
N GLU A 90 -22.16 12.06 1.62
CA GLU A 90 -23.06 11.72 0.52
C GLU A 90 -22.40 10.78 -0.49
N ILE A 91 -21.16 11.09 -0.90
CA ILE A 91 -20.37 10.26 -1.83
C ILE A 91 -20.22 8.84 -1.29
N LEU A 92 -20.02 8.72 0.02
CA LEU A 92 -19.87 7.43 0.71
C LEU A 92 -21.16 6.59 0.74
N LYS A 93 -22.31 7.13 0.30
CA LYS A 93 -23.60 6.41 0.16
C LYS A 93 -23.98 6.08 -1.28
N LEU A 94 -23.09 6.31 -2.24
CA LEU A 94 -23.34 6.09 -3.66
C LEU A 94 -22.91 4.71 -4.14
N ASP A 95 -23.12 3.63 -3.37
CA ASP A 95 -22.74 2.24 -3.74
C ASP A 95 -23.44 1.71 -4.99
N LYS A 96 -24.54 2.35 -5.41
CA LYS A 96 -25.18 2.06 -6.70
C LYS A 96 -24.37 2.54 -7.91
N TYR A 97 -23.44 3.47 -7.69
CA TYR A 97 -22.70 4.16 -8.75
C TYR A 97 -21.19 4.06 -8.60
N ILE A 98 -20.69 3.79 -7.39
CA ILE A 98 -19.26 3.69 -7.07
C ILE A 98 -18.98 2.26 -6.60
N ASP A 99 -18.17 1.54 -7.37
CA ASP A 99 -17.83 0.13 -7.13
C ASP A 99 -16.70 -0.02 -6.09
N LEU A 100 -15.83 0.99 -5.97
CA LEU A 100 -14.73 0.99 -5.01
C LEU A 100 -14.41 2.40 -4.50
N MET A 101 -14.17 2.52 -3.20
CA MET A 101 -13.68 3.76 -2.58
C MET A 101 -12.22 3.63 -2.14
N VAL A 102 -11.40 4.64 -2.46
CA VAL A 102 -9.98 4.69 -2.11
C VAL A 102 -9.68 6.03 -1.39
N PRO A 103 -9.54 6.02 -0.05
CA PRO A 103 -9.09 7.20 0.69
C PRO A 103 -7.55 7.33 0.66
N ARG A 104 -7.04 8.54 0.43
CA ARG A 104 -5.62 8.90 0.55
C ARG A 104 -5.44 10.15 1.41
N GLY A 105 -5.16 9.95 2.70
CA GLY A 105 -4.99 11.03 3.67
C GLY A 105 -4.53 10.54 5.02
N GLY A 106 -4.75 11.35 6.05
CA GLY A 106 -4.49 10.96 7.44
C GLY A 106 -5.37 9.81 7.92
N SER A 107 -4.98 9.20 9.04
CA SER A 107 -5.70 8.07 9.66
C SER A 107 -7.14 8.41 10.04
N SER A 108 -7.43 9.67 10.37
CA SER A 108 -8.80 10.15 10.64
C SER A 108 -9.71 10.04 9.42
N LEU A 109 -9.24 10.48 8.24
CA LEU A 109 -9.98 10.38 7.00
C LEU A 109 -10.22 8.91 6.62
N ILE A 110 -9.16 8.08 6.69
CA ILE A 110 -9.25 6.67 6.36
C ILE A 110 -10.28 5.96 7.24
N LYS A 111 -10.23 6.19 8.57
CA LYS A 111 -11.20 5.63 9.53
C LYS A 111 -12.62 6.09 9.24
N TYR A 112 -12.80 7.38 8.94
CA TYR A 112 -14.11 7.93 8.58
C TYR A 112 -14.67 7.24 7.33
N VAL A 113 -13.88 7.16 6.26
CA VAL A 113 -14.31 6.51 5.01
C VAL A 113 -14.65 5.03 5.24
N LYS A 114 -13.80 4.28 5.95
CA LYS A 114 -14.06 2.86 6.27
C LYS A 114 -15.33 2.67 7.12
N ALA A 115 -15.64 3.60 8.02
CA ALA A 115 -16.82 3.51 8.87
C ALA A 115 -18.13 3.88 8.16
N HIS A 116 -18.06 4.71 7.12
CA HIS A 116 -19.25 5.31 6.51
C HIS A 116 -19.53 4.88 5.07
N ALA A 117 -18.55 4.36 4.32
CA ALA A 117 -18.72 3.84 2.97
C ALA A 117 -19.72 2.67 2.93
N THR A 118 -20.65 2.69 1.97
CA THR A 118 -21.54 1.56 1.67
C THR A 118 -20.97 0.62 0.60
N MET A 119 -19.99 1.09 -0.17
CA MET A 119 -19.21 0.30 -1.13
C MET A 119 -17.92 -0.25 -0.49
N PRO A 120 -17.26 -1.25 -1.11
CA PRO A 120 -15.94 -1.70 -0.67
C PRO A 120 -14.92 -0.56 -0.58
N VAL A 121 -14.04 -0.63 0.42
CA VAL A 121 -12.96 0.34 0.64
C VAL A 121 -11.61 -0.37 0.58
N VAL A 122 -10.69 0.16 -0.22
CA VAL A 122 -9.29 -0.27 -0.25
C VAL A 122 -8.42 0.82 0.38
N ALA A 123 -7.77 0.49 1.49
CA ALA A 123 -6.89 1.37 2.24
C ALA A 123 -5.97 0.56 3.16
N HIS A 124 -4.87 1.16 3.60
CA HIS A 124 -4.12 0.72 4.77
C HIS A 124 -4.62 1.44 6.04
N ASP A 125 -4.54 0.81 7.21
CA ASP A 125 -4.98 1.44 8.47
C ASP A 125 -3.86 2.21 9.17
N LYS A 126 -2.70 1.57 9.35
CA LYS A 126 -1.45 2.13 9.87
C LYS A 126 -0.28 1.68 9.01
N GLY A 127 0.83 2.40 9.11
CA GLY A 127 2.13 2.11 8.49
C GLY A 127 3.20 1.66 9.48
N LEU A 128 2.83 0.82 10.43
CA LEU A 128 3.75 0.33 11.46
C LEU A 128 4.66 -0.78 10.89
N CYS A 129 5.81 -0.38 10.36
CA CYS A 129 6.77 -1.26 9.69
C CYS A 129 7.95 -1.63 10.59
N HIS A 130 8.43 -2.87 10.49
CA HIS A 130 9.59 -3.36 11.22
C HIS A 130 10.74 -3.74 10.30
N LEU A 131 11.96 -3.65 10.82
CA LEU A 131 13.16 -4.19 10.21
C LEU A 131 13.93 -4.97 11.27
N TYR A 132 14.15 -6.26 11.01
CA TYR A 132 14.91 -7.14 11.86
C TYR A 132 16.32 -7.36 11.32
N VAL A 133 17.33 -7.03 12.13
CA VAL A 133 18.74 -7.31 11.85
C VAL A 133 19.11 -8.62 12.54
N HIS A 134 19.28 -9.68 11.74
CA HIS A 134 19.64 -11.00 12.23
C HIS A 134 21.12 -11.06 12.64
N ALA A 135 21.47 -12.03 13.51
CA ALA A 135 22.83 -12.22 14.03
C ALA A 135 23.90 -12.38 12.94
N ASP A 136 23.52 -12.97 11.81
CA ASP A 136 24.40 -13.27 10.67
C ASP A 136 24.33 -12.25 9.53
N CYS A 137 23.70 -11.10 9.76
CA CYS A 137 23.58 -10.05 8.75
C CYS A 137 24.96 -9.68 8.17
N ASN A 138 25.10 -9.80 6.84
CA ASN A 138 26.34 -9.52 6.11
C ASN A 138 26.20 -8.36 5.10
N VAL A 139 25.05 -7.70 5.07
CA VAL A 139 24.85 -6.47 4.28
C VAL A 139 25.15 -5.23 5.12
N ASP A 140 25.21 -4.07 4.48
CA ASP A 140 25.35 -2.78 5.19
C ASP A 140 24.04 -2.42 5.90
N ALA A 141 23.84 -2.99 7.09
CA ALA A 141 22.65 -2.77 7.90
C ALA A 141 22.44 -1.30 8.27
N GLN A 142 23.51 -0.54 8.49
CA GLN A 142 23.42 0.88 8.82
C GLN A 142 22.81 1.66 7.65
N ALA A 143 23.30 1.45 6.44
CA ALA A 143 22.77 2.12 5.25
C ALA A 143 21.28 1.79 5.02
N VAL A 144 20.89 0.52 5.17
CA VAL A 144 19.49 0.10 4.97
C VAL A 144 18.57 0.68 6.05
N VAL A 145 18.97 0.64 7.32
CA VAL A 145 18.19 1.19 8.44
C VAL A 145 18.00 2.71 8.29
N LEU A 146 19.08 3.43 7.97
CA LEU A 146 19.01 4.88 7.74
C LEU A 146 18.10 5.22 6.56
N ASN A 147 18.19 4.47 5.45
CA ASN A 147 17.29 4.68 4.32
C ASN A 147 15.83 4.44 4.72
N ALA A 148 15.56 3.34 5.44
CA ALA A 148 14.22 2.94 5.83
C ALA A 148 13.54 3.95 6.76
N LYS A 149 14.28 4.63 7.64
CA LYS A 149 13.74 5.64 8.57
C LYS A 149 13.81 7.08 8.02
N VAL A 150 14.96 7.50 7.51
CA VAL A 150 15.31 8.93 7.33
C VAL A 150 14.99 9.45 5.92
N GLN A 151 14.89 8.58 4.91
CA GLN A 151 14.65 9.03 3.52
C GLN A 151 13.33 9.82 3.40
N ARG A 152 12.26 9.32 4.03
CA ARG A 152 10.95 9.98 4.06
C ARG A 152 10.19 9.56 5.33
N PRO A 153 10.45 10.18 6.49
CA PRO A 153 9.91 9.74 7.77
C PRO A 153 8.39 9.79 7.86
N SER A 154 7.74 10.65 7.05
CA SER A 154 6.29 10.81 6.97
C SER A 154 5.57 9.83 6.03
N ALA A 155 6.30 8.87 5.44
CA ALA A 155 5.71 7.83 4.61
C ALA A 155 5.21 6.65 5.46
N CYS A 156 4.10 6.04 5.07
CA CYS A 156 3.52 4.87 5.76
C CYS A 156 4.36 3.59 5.67
N ASN A 157 5.40 3.56 4.84
CA ASN A 157 6.36 2.45 4.76
C ASN A 157 7.71 2.80 5.40
N ALA A 158 7.79 3.93 6.13
CA ALA A 158 8.97 4.27 6.91
C ALA A 158 9.14 3.28 8.07
N LEU A 159 10.37 2.99 8.43
CA LEU A 159 10.68 2.13 9.55
C LEU A 159 10.22 2.77 10.87
N GLU A 160 9.40 2.08 11.66
CA GLU A 160 8.94 2.57 12.98
C GLU A 160 9.56 1.81 14.14
N THR A 161 9.82 0.51 13.95
CA THR A 161 10.48 -0.33 14.97
C THR A 161 11.66 -1.09 14.38
N LEU A 162 12.86 -0.81 14.88
CA LEU A 162 14.07 -1.57 14.58
C LEU A 162 14.23 -2.70 15.61
N ILE A 163 14.34 -3.93 15.11
CA ILE A 163 14.57 -5.12 15.92
C ILE A 163 16.01 -5.59 15.69
N LEU A 164 16.79 -5.67 16.76
CA LEU A 164 18.21 -6.03 16.69
C LEU A 164 18.45 -7.33 17.44
N HIS A 165 19.07 -8.29 16.76
CA HIS A 165 19.58 -9.48 17.43
C HIS A 165 20.76 -9.10 18.34
N GLU A 166 20.76 -9.52 19.61
CA GLU A 166 21.78 -9.12 20.59
C GLU A 166 23.21 -9.52 20.19
N ALA A 167 23.37 -10.62 19.47
CA ALA A 167 24.65 -11.09 18.96
C ALA A 167 25.17 -10.38 17.69
N TYR A 168 24.40 -9.49 17.06
CA TYR A 168 24.88 -8.75 15.89
C TYR A 168 25.94 -7.71 16.31
N PRO A 169 27.17 -7.75 15.76
CA PRO A 169 28.30 -7.00 16.33
C PRO A 169 28.24 -5.47 16.13
N LYS A 170 27.42 -4.97 15.20
CA LYS A 170 27.34 -3.54 14.85
C LYS A 170 26.07 -2.85 15.36
N ASN A 171 25.46 -3.38 16.41
CA ASN A 171 24.25 -2.80 17.00
C ASN A 171 24.46 -1.34 17.43
N ASP A 172 25.54 -1.06 18.16
CA ASP A 172 25.84 0.28 18.66
C ASP A 172 26.12 1.29 17.55
N ASP A 173 26.82 0.85 16.48
CA ASP A 173 27.09 1.68 15.30
C ASP A 173 25.79 2.15 14.62
N ILE A 174 24.82 1.24 14.46
CA ILE A 174 23.50 1.57 13.87
C ILE A 174 22.75 2.56 14.76
N ILE A 175 22.74 2.33 16.08
CA ILE A 175 22.06 3.21 17.04
C ILE A 175 22.70 4.61 17.03
N GLN A 176 24.03 4.69 16.97
CA GLN A 176 24.74 5.96 16.92
C GLN A 176 24.46 6.69 15.59
N ALA A 177 24.48 5.98 14.47
CA ALA A 177 24.18 6.56 13.16
C ALA A 177 22.75 7.15 13.08
N LEU A 178 21.76 6.49 13.70
CA LEU A 178 20.40 7.03 13.82
C LEU A 178 20.37 8.34 14.62
N LYS A 179 21.09 8.40 15.76
CA LYS A 179 21.19 9.62 16.58
C LYS A 179 21.90 10.75 15.83
N ASP A 180 22.99 10.44 15.12
CA ASP A 180 23.75 11.40 14.32
C ASP A 180 22.92 11.96 13.16
N ALA A 181 21.98 11.17 12.61
CA ALA A 181 20.99 11.59 11.63
C ALA A 181 19.82 12.41 12.23
N GLY A 182 19.84 12.68 13.54
CA GLY A 182 18.80 13.45 14.23
C GLY A 182 17.54 12.66 14.58
N VAL A 183 17.58 11.32 14.52
CA VAL A 183 16.44 10.47 14.91
C VAL A 183 16.35 10.37 16.43
N MET A 184 15.17 10.62 16.99
CA MET A 184 14.89 10.36 18.40
C MET A 184 14.73 8.86 18.62
N VAL A 185 15.74 8.24 19.23
CA VAL A 185 15.77 6.80 19.50
C VAL A 185 15.15 6.48 20.86
N LYS A 186 14.12 5.64 20.87
CA LYS A 186 13.53 5.03 22.08
C LYS A 186 14.18 3.68 22.36
N HIS A 187 15.13 3.65 23.28
CA HIS A 187 15.86 2.44 23.68
C HIS A 187 16.25 2.50 25.17
N PRO A 188 15.58 1.74 26.08
CA PRO A 188 14.51 0.78 25.79
C PRO A 188 13.19 1.45 25.40
N ALA A 189 12.45 0.85 24.46
CA ALA A 189 11.09 1.25 24.10
C ALA A 189 10.04 0.51 24.95
N THR A 190 8.93 1.19 25.22
CA THR A 190 7.78 0.68 25.97
C THR A 190 6.78 -0.04 25.05
N HIS A 191 5.76 -0.67 25.62
CA HIS A 191 4.66 -1.27 24.85
C HIS A 191 3.94 -0.25 23.96
N GLU A 192 3.71 0.96 24.46
CA GLU A 192 3.06 2.04 23.73
C GLU A 192 3.93 2.55 22.58
N ASP A 193 5.25 2.65 22.79
CA ASP A 193 6.20 3.01 21.72
C ASP A 193 6.20 1.97 20.58
N TYR A 194 5.92 0.69 20.87
CA TYR A 194 5.83 -0.36 19.85
C TYR A 194 4.49 -0.39 19.09
N ASP A 195 3.41 0.23 19.57
CA ASP A 195 2.12 0.33 18.86
C ASP A 195 1.93 1.70 18.17
N THR A 196 2.94 2.57 18.26
CA THR A 196 2.92 3.93 17.75
C THR A 196 3.56 4.03 16.37
N GLU A 197 2.79 4.44 15.37
CA GLU A 197 3.30 4.92 14.09
C GLU A 197 3.73 6.39 14.26
N TRP A 198 5.02 6.68 14.18
CA TRP A 198 5.56 7.99 14.50
C TRP A 198 5.38 9.00 13.37
N LEU A 199 5.51 8.56 12.11
CA LEU A 199 5.50 9.42 10.92
C LEU A 199 6.46 10.62 11.00
N ASP A 200 7.55 10.46 11.74
CA ASP A 200 8.52 11.50 12.11
C ASP A 200 9.91 10.86 12.28
N ASN A 201 10.94 11.68 12.51
CA ASN A 201 12.29 11.25 12.85
C ASN A 201 12.35 10.71 14.30
N LYS A 202 11.57 9.67 14.57
CA LYS A 202 11.54 8.90 15.81
C LYS A 202 11.47 7.41 15.48
N ILE A 203 12.06 6.58 16.34
CA ILE A 203 12.10 5.13 16.14
C ILE A 203 12.15 4.40 17.48
N SER A 204 11.48 3.25 17.54
CA SER A 204 11.51 2.31 18.66
C SER A 204 12.55 1.22 18.41
N ILE A 205 13.37 0.87 19.42
CA ILE A 205 14.37 -0.21 19.29
C ILE A 205 14.06 -1.33 20.27
N LYS A 206 13.93 -2.54 19.73
CA LYS A 206 13.82 -3.79 20.49
C LYS A 206 15.05 -4.67 20.29
N MET A 207 15.65 -5.09 21.40
CA MET A 207 16.63 -6.19 21.39
C MET A 207 15.91 -7.53 21.47
N VAL A 208 16.40 -8.53 20.73
CA VAL A 208 15.91 -9.91 20.75
C VAL A 208 17.05 -10.92 20.78
N LYS A 209 16.76 -12.14 21.24
CA LYS A 209 17.73 -13.24 21.33
C LYS A 209 17.62 -14.27 20.22
N SER A 210 16.58 -14.18 19.39
CA SER A 210 16.31 -15.13 18.32
C SER A 210 15.40 -14.55 17.24
N LEU A 211 15.41 -15.20 16.08
CA LEU A 211 14.46 -14.94 15.00
C LEU A 211 13.01 -15.13 15.47
N SER A 212 12.73 -16.19 16.24
CA SER A 212 11.37 -16.45 16.72
C SER A 212 10.83 -15.32 17.61
N GLU A 213 11.67 -14.70 18.45
CA GLU A 213 11.27 -13.54 19.24
C GLU A 213 10.98 -12.31 18.36
N ALA A 214 11.77 -12.10 17.29
CA ALA A 214 11.50 -11.05 16.31
C ALA A 214 10.15 -11.27 15.61
N ILE A 215 9.88 -12.50 15.15
CA ILE A 215 8.63 -12.87 14.49
C ILE A 215 7.43 -12.68 15.43
N GLU A 216 7.52 -13.14 16.69
CA GLU A 216 6.47 -12.97 17.70
C GLU A 216 6.17 -11.48 17.96
N HIS A 217 7.21 -10.65 18.02
CA HIS A 217 7.04 -9.20 18.13
C HIS A 217 6.31 -8.63 16.92
N ILE A 218 6.77 -8.94 15.71
CA ILE A 218 6.15 -8.42 14.48
C ILE A 218 4.69 -8.88 14.40
N LYS A 219 4.38 -10.16 14.65
CA LYS A 219 2.99 -10.65 14.66
C LYS A 219 2.08 -9.90 15.63
N LYS A 220 2.63 -9.41 16.74
CA LYS A 220 1.86 -8.67 17.76
C LYS A 220 1.57 -7.23 17.34
N TYR A 221 2.49 -6.54 16.69
CA TYR A 221 2.38 -5.10 16.43
C TYR A 221 2.17 -4.74 14.95
N SER A 222 2.55 -5.62 14.02
CA SER A 222 2.51 -5.37 12.59
C SER A 222 1.16 -4.80 12.15
N SER A 223 1.25 -3.80 11.29
CA SER A 223 0.11 -3.26 10.55
C SER A 223 -0.17 -4.02 9.25
N HIS A 224 0.57 -5.12 9.01
CA HIS A 224 0.59 -5.90 7.78
C HIS A 224 1.04 -5.08 6.55
N HIS A 225 1.75 -3.97 6.76
CA HIS A 225 2.21 -3.08 5.70
C HIS A 225 3.51 -3.60 5.08
N THR A 226 4.66 -3.33 5.69
CA THR A 226 5.97 -3.78 5.21
C THR A 226 6.80 -4.30 6.36
N GLU A 227 7.36 -5.51 6.21
CA GLU A 227 8.28 -6.08 7.19
C GLU A 227 9.59 -6.47 6.50
N ALA A 228 10.72 -6.21 7.15
CA ALA A 228 12.03 -6.43 6.57
C ALA A 228 12.93 -7.30 7.45
N ILE A 229 13.79 -8.10 6.81
CA ILE A 229 14.86 -8.86 7.47
C ILE A 229 16.19 -8.60 6.77
N LEU A 230 17.26 -8.38 7.55
CA LEU A 230 18.64 -8.41 7.08
C LEU A 230 19.33 -9.66 7.62
N ALA A 231 19.63 -10.63 6.75
CA ALA A 231 20.16 -11.95 7.12
C ALA A 231 20.91 -12.60 5.94
N GLN A 232 21.76 -13.58 6.26
CA GLN A 232 22.46 -14.39 5.25
C GLN A 232 21.92 -15.82 5.16
N ASP A 233 21.51 -16.43 6.29
CA ASP A 233 21.00 -17.79 6.36
C ASP A 233 19.68 -17.93 5.59
N PRO A 234 19.65 -18.73 4.50
CA PRO A 234 18.42 -18.97 3.73
C PRO A 234 17.28 -19.54 4.58
N LYS A 235 17.59 -20.33 5.62
CA LYS A 235 16.56 -20.90 6.50
C LYS A 235 15.90 -19.84 7.36
N ALA A 236 16.69 -18.91 7.91
CA ALA A 236 16.18 -17.78 8.67
C ALA A 236 15.31 -16.86 7.80
N ILE A 237 15.74 -16.61 6.56
CA ILE A 237 14.98 -15.83 5.57
C ILE A 237 13.65 -16.52 5.23
N GLU A 238 13.68 -17.82 4.94
CA GLU A 238 12.48 -18.61 4.62
C GLU A 238 11.51 -18.66 5.80
N GLU A 239 12.00 -18.87 7.02
CA GLU A 239 11.18 -18.86 8.23
C GLU A 239 10.53 -17.48 8.44
N PHE A 240 11.29 -16.39 8.27
CA PHE A 240 10.75 -15.03 8.39
C PHE A 240 9.64 -14.75 7.37
N MET A 241 9.87 -15.07 6.09
CA MET A 241 8.89 -14.88 5.02
C MET A 241 7.62 -15.69 5.24
N ASN A 242 7.74 -16.97 5.58
CA ASN A 242 6.60 -17.86 5.70
C ASN A 242 5.80 -17.66 7.00
N SER A 243 6.41 -17.03 8.00
CA SER A 243 5.78 -16.80 9.30
C SER A 243 5.04 -15.48 9.40
N LEU A 244 5.29 -14.52 8.50
CA LEU A 244 4.74 -13.19 8.56
C LEU A 244 3.72 -12.95 7.45
N ASP A 245 2.72 -12.16 7.80
CA ASP A 245 1.66 -11.73 6.90
C ASP A 245 1.76 -10.22 6.75
N ALA A 246 2.38 -9.79 5.65
CA ALA A 246 2.49 -8.38 5.30
C ALA A 246 2.36 -8.20 3.79
N SER A 247 1.92 -7.01 3.38
CA SER A 247 1.73 -6.67 1.97
C SER A 247 3.04 -6.66 1.18
N CYS A 248 4.16 -6.48 1.89
CA CYS A 248 5.51 -6.60 1.36
C CYS A 248 6.44 -7.18 2.44
N ILE A 249 7.20 -8.21 2.06
CA ILE A 249 8.34 -8.71 2.84
C ILE A 249 9.62 -8.34 2.11
N ALA A 250 10.47 -7.51 2.73
CA ALA A 250 11.75 -7.09 2.18
C ALA A 250 12.90 -7.93 2.76
N ILE A 251 13.75 -8.47 1.90
CA ILE A 251 14.90 -9.28 2.30
C ILE A 251 16.15 -8.51 1.90
N ASN A 252 17.00 -8.19 2.87
CA ASN A 252 18.22 -7.42 2.66
C ASN A 252 17.98 -6.09 1.93
N ALA A 253 16.82 -5.48 2.17
CA ALA A 253 16.36 -4.27 1.50
C ALA A 253 15.53 -3.38 2.44
N SER A 254 15.44 -2.10 2.08
CA SER A 254 14.70 -1.09 2.84
C SER A 254 13.18 -1.29 2.72
N THR A 255 12.43 -0.98 3.78
CA THR A 255 10.97 -0.97 3.76
C THR A 255 10.38 0.06 2.79
N ARG A 256 11.19 1.05 2.39
CA ARG A 256 10.82 2.12 1.45
C ARG A 256 10.51 1.64 0.04
N PHE A 257 10.92 0.42 -0.32
CA PHE A 257 10.63 -0.18 -1.62
C PHE A 257 9.20 -0.70 -1.77
N ASN A 258 8.39 -0.74 -0.69
CA ASN A 258 6.96 -0.99 -0.83
C ASN A 258 6.26 0.26 -1.39
N ASP A 259 6.42 0.49 -2.68
CA ASP A 259 5.98 1.64 -3.45
C ASP A 259 5.75 1.21 -4.90
N GLY A 260 4.63 1.60 -5.52
CA GLY A 260 4.28 1.15 -6.86
C GLY A 260 5.30 1.53 -7.95
N GLY A 261 6.01 2.65 -7.82
CA GLY A 261 7.06 3.04 -8.75
C GLY A 261 8.27 2.11 -8.64
N GLU A 262 8.73 1.89 -7.41
CA GLU A 262 9.87 1.02 -7.12
C GLU A 262 9.61 -0.47 -7.45
N LEU A 263 8.36 -0.93 -7.28
CA LEU A 263 7.95 -2.29 -7.64
C LEU A 263 7.62 -2.47 -9.13
N GLY A 264 7.81 -1.44 -9.96
CA GLY A 264 7.63 -1.54 -11.41
C GLY A 264 6.17 -1.50 -11.88
N LEU A 265 5.23 -1.03 -11.04
CA LEU A 265 3.84 -0.78 -11.43
C LEU A 265 3.67 0.54 -12.19
N GLY A 266 4.69 1.40 -12.15
CA GLY A 266 4.72 2.73 -12.74
C GLY A 266 4.04 3.77 -11.85
N ALA A 267 2.77 3.56 -11.51
CA ALA A 267 2.02 4.38 -10.57
C ALA A 267 1.15 3.52 -9.66
N GLU A 268 0.76 4.07 -8.51
CA GLU A 268 -0.16 3.44 -7.56
C GLU A 268 -1.28 4.38 -7.13
N LEU A 269 -2.48 3.82 -6.93
CA LEU A 269 -3.60 4.51 -6.28
C LEU A 269 -3.40 4.62 -4.77
N GLY A 270 -2.62 3.72 -4.19
CA GLY A 270 -2.32 3.62 -2.76
C GLY A 270 -1.86 2.22 -2.40
N ILE A 271 -1.54 2.02 -1.13
CA ILE A 271 -1.14 0.73 -0.58
C ILE A 271 -2.28 0.16 0.24
N SER A 272 -2.58 -1.12 0.03
CA SER A 272 -3.61 -1.85 0.74
C SER A 272 -3.02 -2.84 1.71
N THR A 273 -3.50 -2.86 2.94
CA THR A 273 -3.26 -3.97 3.88
C THR A 273 -4.47 -4.89 4.00
N SER A 274 -5.48 -4.73 3.13
CA SER A 274 -6.57 -5.68 2.97
C SER A 274 -6.11 -6.87 2.15
N LYS A 275 -6.42 -8.09 2.62
CA LYS A 275 -6.17 -9.32 1.84
C LYS A 275 -7.15 -9.50 0.68
N LEU A 276 -8.31 -8.88 0.76
CA LEU A 276 -9.31 -9.01 -0.29
C LEU A 276 -8.92 -8.08 -1.44
N HIS A 277 -8.91 -8.65 -2.65
CA HIS A 277 -8.69 -8.00 -3.94
C HIS A 277 -7.25 -7.52 -4.21
N ALA A 278 -6.74 -6.55 -3.46
CA ALA A 278 -5.41 -6.00 -3.65
C ALA A 278 -4.69 -5.92 -2.30
N TYR A 279 -3.49 -6.51 -2.20
CA TYR A 279 -2.65 -6.51 -1.01
C TYR A 279 -1.26 -5.99 -1.41
N GLY A 280 -0.91 -4.79 -0.94
CA GLY A 280 0.26 -4.03 -1.37
C GLY A 280 -0.13 -2.83 -2.25
N PRO A 281 0.82 -2.29 -3.01
CA PRO A 281 0.59 -1.19 -3.94
C PRO A 281 -0.44 -1.54 -5.01
N MET A 282 -1.45 -0.68 -5.17
CA MET A 282 -2.56 -0.88 -6.09
C MET A 282 -2.28 -0.17 -7.42
N GLY A 283 -1.77 -0.92 -8.40
CA GLY A 283 -1.54 -0.43 -9.77
C GLY A 283 -2.75 -0.62 -10.68
N ALA A 284 -2.56 -0.41 -11.99
CA ALA A 284 -3.63 -0.53 -12.98
C ALA A 284 -4.17 -1.98 -13.09
N ALA A 285 -3.35 -2.98 -12.80
CA ALA A 285 -3.78 -4.38 -12.82
C ALA A 285 -4.72 -4.70 -11.65
N GLU A 286 -4.47 -4.12 -10.49
CA GLU A 286 -5.29 -4.27 -9.28
C GLU A 286 -6.60 -3.50 -9.42
N MET A 287 -6.70 -2.49 -10.29
CA MET A 287 -7.97 -1.83 -10.63
C MET A 287 -8.88 -2.66 -11.58
N THR A 288 -8.68 -3.98 -11.65
CA THR A 288 -9.47 -4.87 -12.50
C THR A 288 -9.95 -6.07 -11.72
N THR A 289 -11.10 -6.63 -12.12
CA THR A 289 -11.57 -7.94 -11.68
C THR A 289 -11.53 -8.93 -12.83
N SER A 290 -11.99 -10.17 -12.60
CA SER A 290 -12.05 -11.22 -13.61
C SER A 290 -13.47 -11.73 -13.80
N ARG A 291 -13.85 -11.99 -15.04
CA ARG A 291 -15.08 -12.73 -15.40
C ARG A 291 -14.75 -13.99 -16.20
N PHE A 292 -15.68 -14.94 -16.24
CA PHE A 292 -15.59 -16.10 -17.10
C PHE A 292 -16.36 -15.88 -18.41
N ILE A 293 -15.73 -16.22 -19.52
CA ILE A 293 -16.38 -16.40 -20.83
C ILE A 293 -16.45 -17.90 -21.08
N VAL A 294 -17.65 -18.38 -21.36
CA VAL A 294 -17.90 -19.78 -21.69
C VAL A 294 -18.36 -19.84 -23.14
N THR A 295 -17.59 -20.53 -23.98
CA THR A 295 -17.91 -20.74 -25.39
C THR A 295 -18.16 -22.23 -25.61
N GLY A 296 -19.40 -22.56 -25.94
CA GLY A 296 -19.81 -23.93 -26.24
C GLY A 296 -20.54 -24.03 -27.57
N ASN A 297 -20.74 -25.25 -28.02
CA ASN A 297 -21.55 -25.58 -29.19
C ASN A 297 -22.82 -26.34 -28.75
N GLY A 298 -23.71 -25.66 -28.02
CA GLY A 298 -24.94 -26.27 -27.48
C GLY A 298 -24.72 -27.21 -26.28
N HIS A 299 -23.67 -26.99 -25.49
CA HIS A 299 -23.39 -27.81 -24.31
C HIS A 299 -24.47 -27.65 -23.25
N VAL A 300 -24.87 -28.76 -22.63
CA VAL A 300 -25.80 -28.79 -21.50
C VAL A 300 -25.11 -29.40 -20.27
N ARG A 301 -25.48 -28.93 -19.07
CA ARG A 301 -25.07 -29.56 -17.81
C ARG A 301 -26.05 -30.67 -17.49
N LYS A 302 -25.53 -31.89 -17.29
CA LYS A 302 -26.31 -33.02 -16.75
C LYS A 302 -26.40 -32.92 -15.23
#